data_AF-M0ZIV5-F1
#
_entry.id   AF-M0ZIV5-F1
#
_cell.length_a   1.000
_cell.length_b   1.000
_cell.length_c   1.000
_cell.angle_alpha   90.00
_cell.angle_beta   90.00
_cell.angle_gamma   90.00
#
_symmetry.space_group_name_H-M   'P 1'
#
loop_
_entity.id
_entity.type
_entity.pdbx_description
1 polymer ?
#
loop_
_entity_poly.entity_id
_entity_poly.type
_entity_poly.pdbx_seq_one_letter_code
_entity_poly.pdbx_strand_id
1 'polypeptide(L)' 'MDKSVGLHLWNQSREQWIGHKKLVNQPQQLREPKLNWNATYDSLFGSNKLFPMSIPLAEMVDFLMDFWELEGLYD' A
#
# COMPACT_ATOMS: atom_id res chain seq x y z
N MET A 1 15.63 24.77 0.59
CA MET A 1 15.28 23.66 -0.32
C MET A 1 14.17 24.11 -1.25
N ASP A 2 14.35 23.93 -2.55
CA ASP A 2 13.30 24.19 -3.55
C ASP A 2 12.24 23.08 -3.46
N LYS A 3 10.97 23.49 -3.30
CA LYS A 3 9.81 22.57 -3.18
C LYS A 3 9.65 21.69 -4.44
N SER A 4 10.17 22.14 -5.58
CA SER A 4 10.13 21.43 -6.86
C SER A 4 10.89 20.09 -6.82
N VAL A 5 12.02 20.03 -6.11
CA VAL A 5 12.89 18.85 -6.05
C VAL A 5 12.21 17.71 -5.28
N GLY A 6 11.53 18.02 -4.17
CA GLY A 6 10.82 17.02 -3.37
C GLY A 6 9.63 16.41 -4.11
N LEU A 7 8.84 17.25 -4.79
CA LEU A 7 7.72 16.79 -5.61
C LEU A 7 8.19 15.91 -6.78
N HIS A 8 9.31 16.27 -7.42
CA HIS A 8 9.86 15.50 -8.53
C HIS A 8 10.35 14.11 -8.09
N LEU A 9 11.10 14.06 -6.98
CA LEU A 9 11.55 12.79 -6.39
C LEU A 9 10.38 11.90 -5.98
N TRP A 10 9.36 12.46 -5.33
CA TRP A 10 8.17 11.72 -4.95
C TRP A 10 7.46 11.13 -6.17
N ASN A 11 7.25 11.92 -7.22
CA ASN A 11 6.62 11.45 -8.45
C ASN A 11 7.42 10.32 -9.11
N GLN A 12 8.75 10.46 -9.20
CA GLN A 12 9.62 9.43 -9.78
C GLN A 12 9.58 8.12 -8.98
N SER A 13 9.65 8.19 -7.64
CA SER A 13 9.51 7.01 -6.78
C SER A 13 8.13 6.38 -6.92
N ARG A 14 7.07 7.18 -7.03
CA ARG A 14 5.69 6.70 -7.26
C ARG A 14 5.53 5.94 -8.57
N GLU A 15 6.08 6.46 -9.67
CA GLU A 15 6.03 5.77 -10.97
C GLU A 15 6.74 4.41 -10.92
N GLN A 16 7.87 4.33 -10.22
CA GLN A 16 8.59 3.07 -10.01
C GLN A 16 7.79 2.07 -9.15
N TRP A 17 7.04 2.55 -8.16
CA TRP A 17 6.22 1.71 -7.26
C TRP A 17 4.96 1.16 -7.93
N ILE A 18 4.32 1.96 -8.78
CA ILE A 18 3.17 1.53 -9.58
C ILE A 18 3.60 0.41 -10.54
N GLY A 19 4.87 0.40 -10.94
CA GLY A 19 5.50 -0.61 -11.79
C GLY A 19 5.00 -0.54 -13.24
N HIS A 20 5.86 -0.91 -14.20
CA HIS A 20 5.47 -1.07 -15.61
C HIS A 20 4.53 -2.27 -15.87
N LYS A 21 3.67 -2.63 -14.91
CA LYS A 21 2.62 -3.61 -15.17
C LYS A 21 1.46 -2.88 -15.82
N LYS A 22 1.51 -2.80 -17.15
CA LYS A 22 0.27 -2.78 -17.92
C LYS A 22 -0.53 -4.01 -17.47
N LEU A 23 -1.51 -3.82 -16.58
CA LEU A 23 -2.58 -4.78 -16.38
C LEU A 23 -3.43 -4.76 -17.66
N VAL A 24 -2.88 -5.32 -18.73
CA VAL A 24 -3.64 -5.59 -19.95
C VAL A 24 -4.58 -6.74 -19.58
N ASN A 25 -5.82 -6.39 -19.26
CA ASN A 25 -6.97 -7.29 -19.32
C ASN A 25 -6.89 -8.56 -18.45
N GLN A 26 -6.56 -8.45 -17.16
CA GLN A 26 -7.10 -9.44 -16.22
C GLN A 26 -8.37 -8.84 -15.60
N PRO A 27 -9.55 -9.45 -15.79
CA PRO A 27 -10.69 -9.10 -14.96
C PRO A 27 -10.23 -9.19 -13.51
N GLN A 28 -10.70 -8.28 -12.66
CA GLN A 28 -10.55 -8.34 -11.21
C GLN A 28 -11.12 -9.69 -10.75
N GLN A 29 -10.35 -10.77 -10.89
CA GLN A 29 -10.64 -12.01 -10.21
C GLN A 29 -10.63 -11.60 -8.73
N LEU A 30 -11.74 -11.88 -8.05
CA LEU A 30 -11.83 -11.84 -6.59
C LEU A 30 -10.70 -12.71 -6.05
N ARG A 31 -9.53 -12.10 -5.91
CA ARG A 31 -8.34 -12.72 -5.37
C ARG A 31 -8.54 -12.70 -3.87
N GLU A 32 -8.27 -13.82 -3.21
CA GLU A 32 -8.30 -13.87 -1.76
C GLU A 32 -7.40 -12.75 -1.19
N PRO A 33 -7.88 -12.00 -0.19
CA PRO A 33 -7.06 -11.04 0.53
C PRO A 33 -5.76 -11.70 1.00
N LYS A 34 -4.64 -11.06 0.73
CA LYS A 34 -3.30 -11.48 1.18
C LYS A 34 -2.99 -10.96 2.57
N LEU A 35 -3.59 -9.84 2.94
CA LEU A 35 -3.60 -9.29 4.28
C LEU A 35 -4.61 -10.05 5.13
N ASN A 36 -4.17 -10.45 6.31
CA ASN A 36 -5.06 -10.94 7.34
C ASN A 36 -5.72 -9.73 8.02
N TRP A 37 -7.04 -9.58 7.87
CA TRP A 37 -7.78 -8.47 8.50
C TRP A 37 -7.77 -8.52 10.03
N ASN A 38 -7.46 -9.68 10.61
CA ASN A 38 -7.30 -9.84 12.05
C ASN A 38 -5.86 -9.57 12.53
N ALA A 39 -4.95 -9.16 11.64
CA ALA A 39 -3.58 -8.83 12.02
C ALA A 39 -3.51 -7.44 12.66
N THR A 40 -2.67 -7.29 13.69
CA THR A 40 -2.38 -5.97 14.27
C THR A 40 -1.41 -5.20 13.36
N TYR A 41 -1.45 -3.87 13.40
CA TYR A 41 -0.49 -3.02 12.70
C TYR A 41 0.97 -3.43 13.00
N ASP A 42 1.29 -3.65 14.28
CA ASP A 42 2.62 -4.07 14.71
C ASP A 42 3.04 -5.42 14.09
N SER A 43 2.10 -6.36 13.90
CA SER A 43 2.42 -7.65 13.28
C SER A 43 2.72 -7.57 11.77
N LEU A 44 2.17 -6.57 11.07
CA LEU A 44 2.39 -6.35 9.64
C LEU A 44 3.56 -5.39 9.37
N PHE A 45 3.75 -4.39 10.22
CA PHE A 45 4.67 -3.26 10.00
C PHE A 45 5.75 -3.11 11.07
N GLY A 46 5.71 -3.87 12.17
CA GLY A 46 6.75 -3.87 13.21
C GLY A 46 8.08 -4.48 12.75
N SER A 47 8.14 -5.01 11.52
CA SER A 47 9.36 -5.54 10.91
C SER A 47 9.58 -4.97 9.51
N ASN A 48 10.84 -4.68 9.16
CA ASN A 48 11.25 -4.30 7.79
C ASN A 48 11.39 -5.51 6.84
N LYS A 49 10.82 -6.67 7.21
CA LYS A 49 10.83 -7.86 6.36
C LYS A 49 9.84 -7.67 5.21
N LEU A 50 10.25 -8.06 4.01
CA LEU A 50 9.37 -8.06 2.85
C LEU A 50 8.23 -9.06 3.03
N PHE A 51 7.05 -8.72 2.53
CA PHE A 51 5.92 -9.64 2.49
C PHE A 51 6.23 -10.85 1.59
N PRO A 52 5.80 -12.07 1.96
CA PRO A 52 6.03 -13.27 1.15
C PRO A 52 5.41 -13.19 -0.25
N MET A 53 4.38 -12.36 -0.43
CA MET A 53 3.73 -12.13 -1.70
C MET A 53 3.42 -10.64 -1.88
N SER A 54 3.45 -10.15 -3.12
CA SER A 54 3.10 -8.76 -3.44
C SER A 54 1.66 -8.44 -3.05
N ILE A 55 1.47 -7.49 -2.15
CA ILE A 55 0.13 -7.03 -1.75
C ILE A 55 -0.34 -5.98 -2.79
N PRO A 56 -1.54 -6.13 -3.38
CA PRO A 56 -2.15 -5.08 -4.18
C PRO A 56 -2.24 -3.76 -3.39
N LEU A 57 -1.92 -2.64 -4.03
CA LEU A 57 -1.92 -1.35 -3.34
C LEU A 57 -3.29 -0.99 -2.73
N ALA A 58 -4.38 -1.30 -3.43
CA ALA A 58 -5.74 -1.07 -2.91
C ALA A 58 -5.97 -1.79 -1.57
N GLU A 59 -5.57 -3.06 -1.48
CA GLU A 59 -5.72 -3.85 -0.25
C GLU A 59 -4.94 -3.25 0.94
N MET A 60 -3.75 -2.72 0.67
CA MET A 60 -2.95 -2.02 1.69
C MET A 60 -3.59 -0.71 2.14
N VAL A 61 -4.20 0.04 1.20
CA VAL A 61 -4.91 1.30 1.50
C VAL A 61 -6.16 1.03 2.33
N ASP A 62 -6.95 0.02 1.96
CA ASP A 62 -8.16 -0.36 2.68
C ASP A 62 -7.81 -0.76 4.13
N PHE A 63 -6.77 -1.59 4.33
CA PHE A 63 -6.31 -1.99 5.67
C PHE A 63 -5.89 -0.79 6.53
N LEU A 64 -5.13 0.15 5.95
CA LEU A 64 -4.66 1.33 6.68
C LEU A 64 -5.81 2.29 7.02
N MET A 65 -6.81 2.39 6.15
CA MET A 65 -7.99 3.23 6.37
C MET A 65 -8.77 2.76 7.62
N ASP A 66 -9.06 1.45 7.69
CA ASP A 66 -9.71 0.82 8.84
C ASP A 66 -8.90 1.05 10.13
N PHE A 67 -7.58 0.88 10.07
CA PHE A 67 -6.71 1.09 11.22
C PHE A 67 -6.72 2.55 11.70
N TRP A 68 -6.64 3.52 10.78
CA TRP A 68 -6.68 4.94 11.12
C TRP A 68 -8.03 5.38 11.69
N GLU A 69 -9.12 4.81 11.19
CA GLU A 69 -10.46 5.06 11.73
C GLU A 69 -10.60 4.51 13.15
N LEU A 70 -10.12 3.28 13.38
CA LEU A 70 -10.13 2.65 14.70
C LEU A 70 -9.29 3.40 15.75
N GLU A 71 -8.15 3.96 15.35
CA GLU A 71 -7.27 4.74 16.24
C GLU A 71 -7.69 6.22 16.38
N GLY A 72 -8.76 6.66 15.69
CA GLY A 72 -9.25 8.05 15.77
C GLY A 72 -8.28 9.07 15.16
N LEU A 73 -7.46 8.68 14.18
CA LEU A 73 -6.45 9.55 13.55
C LEU A 73 -7.04 10.58 12.56
N TYR A 74 -8.36 10.59 12.39
CA TYR A 74 -9.09 11.52 11.52
C TYR A 74 -9.68 12.74 12.24
N ASP A 75 -9.53 12.84 13.57
CA ASP A 75 -9.98 13.99 14.38
C ASP A 75 -9.04 15.21 14.32
#